data_AF-A0A948PNS9-F1
#
_entry.id   AF-A0A948PNS9-F1
#
_cell.length_a   1.000
_cell.length_b   1.000
_cell.length_c   1.000
_cell.angle_alpha   90.00
_cell.angle_beta   90.00
_cell.angle_gamma   90.00
#
_symmetry.space_group_name_H-M   'P 1'
#
loop_
_entity.id
_entity.type
_entity.pdbx_description
1 polymer ?
#
loop_
_entity_poly.entity_id
_entity_poly.type
_entity_poly.pdbx_seq_one_letter_code
_entity_poly.pdbx_strand_id
1 'polypeptide(L)'
;MDKDTDRRDQFEKIIVKYSYLIRSIIQKHDPDRFGLSADDVCQEVVGKLWIYFKNEKKIERLATYISRVTNGVIIDHIRKIRRHQRLIEQKKREHRVADADQNYSDRRAEIDAALDRIGEKRRTPVRFFLLGLTIQEISGILKWSEPKTRNLVYRGLGDLKNELKNANEKDDE
;
A
#
# COMPACT_ATOMS: atom_id res chain seq x y z
N MET A 1 -32.59 -7.76 -27.52
CA MET A 1 -31.78 -8.04 -26.31
C MET A 1 -30.83 -6.87 -26.13
N ASP A 2 -30.89 -6.20 -25.00
CA ASP A 2 -30.05 -5.03 -24.71
C ASP A 2 -28.57 -5.45 -24.62
N LYS A 3 -27.66 -4.66 -25.23
CA LYS A 3 -26.23 -4.97 -25.29
C LYS A 3 -25.59 -5.05 -23.90
N ASP A 4 -26.17 -4.36 -22.92
CA ASP A 4 -25.72 -4.42 -21.53
C ASP A 4 -26.13 -5.72 -20.82
N THR A 5 -27.25 -6.34 -21.20
CA THR A 5 -27.66 -7.66 -20.69
C THR A 5 -26.69 -8.75 -21.15
N ASP A 6 -26.34 -8.77 -22.43
CA ASP A 6 -25.42 -9.76 -23.01
C ASP A 6 -24.01 -9.68 -22.37
N ARG A 7 -23.52 -8.48 -22.06
CA ARG A 7 -22.24 -8.29 -21.36
C ARG A 7 -22.26 -8.78 -19.92
N ARG A 8 -23.37 -8.58 -19.20
CA ARG A 8 -23.52 -9.08 -17.82
C ARG A 8 -23.51 -10.60 -17.81
N ASP A 9 -24.24 -11.25 -18.71
CA ASP A 9 -24.30 -12.71 -18.80
C ASP A 9 -22.94 -13.32 -19.15
N GLN A 10 -22.18 -12.68 -20.06
CA GLN A 10 -20.82 -13.09 -20.39
C GLN A 10 -19.86 -12.94 -19.20
N PHE A 11 -19.96 -11.85 -18.46
CA PHE A 11 -19.16 -11.62 -17.26
C PHE A 11 -19.49 -12.65 -16.17
N GLU A 12 -20.77 -12.94 -15.93
CA GLU A 12 -21.20 -13.92 -14.94
C GLU A 12 -20.65 -15.32 -15.24
N LYS A 13 -20.72 -15.76 -16.51
CA LYS A 13 -20.11 -17.02 -16.95
C LYS A 13 -18.62 -17.08 -16.68
N ILE A 14 -17.91 -15.97 -16.85
CA ILE A 14 -16.47 -15.87 -16.56
C ILE A 14 -16.24 -15.98 -15.05
N ILE A 15 -16.97 -15.23 -14.23
CA ILE A 15 -16.81 -15.27 -12.78
C ILE A 15 -17.11 -16.66 -12.23
N VAL A 16 -18.17 -17.32 -12.69
CA VAL A 16 -18.48 -18.71 -12.31
C VAL A 16 -17.32 -19.63 -12.68
N LYS A 17 -16.79 -19.52 -13.90
CA LYS A 17 -15.65 -20.33 -14.39
C LYS A 17 -14.38 -20.16 -13.55
N TYR A 18 -14.08 -18.94 -13.07
CA TYR A 18 -12.85 -18.64 -12.32
C TYR A 18 -13.06 -18.52 -10.80
N SER A 19 -14.27 -18.79 -10.31
CA SER A 19 -14.63 -18.72 -8.89
C SER A 19 -13.69 -19.53 -7.99
N TYR A 20 -13.36 -20.75 -8.41
CA TYR A 20 -12.42 -21.62 -7.68
C TYR A 20 -11.01 -21.04 -7.62
N LEU A 21 -10.52 -20.47 -8.73
CA LEU A 21 -9.20 -19.83 -8.77
C LEU A 21 -9.13 -18.63 -7.81
N ILE A 22 -10.16 -17.78 -7.85
CA ILE A 22 -10.25 -16.61 -6.97
C ILE A 22 -10.28 -17.05 -5.51
N ARG A 23 -11.16 -17.98 -5.14
CA ARG A 23 -11.26 -18.52 -3.77
C ARG A 23 -9.97 -19.19 -3.32
N SER A 24 -9.33 -19.98 -4.17
CA SER A 24 -8.06 -20.65 -3.86
C SER A 24 -6.93 -19.66 -3.58
N ILE A 25 -6.82 -18.58 -4.37
CA ILE A 25 -5.82 -17.52 -4.12
C ILE A 25 -6.12 -16.80 -2.81
N ILE A 26 -7.38 -16.47 -2.55
CA ILE A 26 -7.79 -15.80 -1.30
C ILE A 26 -7.42 -16.68 -0.10
N GLN A 27 -7.82 -17.96 -0.10
CA GLN A 27 -7.56 -18.88 1.00
C GLN A 27 -6.07 -19.12 1.24
N LYS A 28 -5.25 -19.15 0.19
CA LYS A 28 -3.78 -19.28 0.32
C LYS A 28 -3.14 -18.15 1.14
N HIS A 29 -3.73 -16.96 1.13
CA HIS A 29 -3.22 -15.80 1.87
C HIS A 29 -3.77 -15.69 3.29
N ASP A 30 -4.60 -16.63 3.72
CA ASP A 30 -5.14 -16.73 5.09
C ASP A 30 -5.74 -15.40 5.59
N PRO A 31 -6.87 -14.97 5.00
CA PRO A 31 -7.49 -13.67 5.29
C PRO A 31 -7.95 -13.58 6.76
N ASP A 32 -8.34 -14.69 7.37
CA ASP A 32 -8.79 -14.77 8.76
C ASP A 32 -7.69 -14.33 9.73
N ARG A 33 -6.42 -14.66 9.45
CA ARG A 33 -5.26 -14.17 10.23
C ARG A 33 -5.17 -12.65 10.29
N PHE A 34 -5.72 -11.96 9.30
CA PHE A 34 -5.75 -10.50 9.24
C PHE A 34 -7.11 -9.91 9.63
N GLY A 35 -8.07 -10.74 10.05
CA GLY A 35 -9.44 -10.31 10.35
C GLY A 35 -10.21 -9.86 9.11
N LEU A 36 -9.87 -10.40 7.93
CA LEU A 36 -10.56 -10.13 6.67
C LEU A 36 -11.58 -11.22 6.38
N SER A 37 -12.77 -10.82 5.93
CA SER A 37 -13.73 -11.76 5.35
C SER A 37 -13.29 -12.14 3.93
N ALA A 38 -13.17 -13.44 3.67
CA ALA A 38 -12.88 -13.96 2.33
C ALA A 38 -13.92 -13.50 1.30
N ASP A 39 -15.19 -13.36 1.70
CA ASP A 39 -16.27 -12.92 0.82
C ASP A 39 -16.16 -11.43 0.48
N ASP A 40 -15.71 -10.57 1.40
CA ASP A 40 -15.48 -9.15 1.13
C ASP A 40 -14.38 -8.95 0.08
N VAL A 41 -13.28 -9.70 0.23
CA VAL A 41 -12.18 -9.73 -0.74
C VAL A 41 -12.70 -10.21 -2.10
N CYS A 42 -13.54 -11.25 -2.11
CA CYS A 42 -14.13 -11.78 -3.33
C CYS A 42 -15.03 -10.75 -4.04
N GLN A 43 -15.88 -10.04 -3.29
CA GLN A 43 -16.75 -9.00 -3.83
C GLN A 43 -15.95 -7.85 -4.45
N GLU A 44 -14.89 -7.38 -3.79
CA GLU A 44 -14.05 -6.31 -4.34
C GLU A 44 -13.32 -6.75 -5.62
N VAL A 45 -12.83 -8.00 -5.66
CA VAL A 45 -12.25 -8.59 -6.88
C VAL A 45 -13.26 -8.60 -8.02
N VAL A 46 -14.48 -9.10 -7.78
CA VAL A 46 -15.55 -9.13 -8.79
C VAL A 46 -15.88 -7.71 -9.28
N GLY A 47 -15.95 -6.73 -8.38
CA GLY A 47 -16.19 -5.32 -8.74
C GLY A 47 -15.10 -4.75 -9.65
N LYS A 48 -13.82 -4.99 -9.35
CA LYS A 48 -12.69 -4.54 -10.19
C LYS A 48 -12.68 -5.25 -11.55
N LEU A 49 -12.98 -6.55 -11.57
CA LEU A 49 -13.11 -7.31 -12.82
C LEU A 49 -14.27 -6.81 -13.68
N TRP A 50 -15.40 -6.40 -13.09
CA TRP A 50 -16.53 -5.83 -13.82
C TRP A 50 -16.18 -4.50 -14.50
N ILE A 51 -15.53 -3.58 -13.77
CA ILE A 51 -15.08 -2.31 -14.32
C ILE A 51 -14.11 -2.53 -15.49
N TYR A 52 -13.18 -3.47 -15.34
CA TYR A 52 -12.25 -3.87 -16.39
C TYR A 52 -12.99 -4.44 -17.62
N PHE A 53 -13.91 -5.37 -17.41
CA PHE A 53 -14.68 -6.02 -18.47
C PHE A 53 -15.58 -5.03 -19.24
N LYS A 54 -16.06 -3.98 -18.58
CA LYS A 54 -16.82 -2.90 -19.22
C LYS A 54 -15.95 -2.05 -20.17
N ASN A 55 -14.66 -1.91 -19.88
CA ASN A 55 -13.75 -0.99 -20.56
C ASN A 55 -12.90 -1.64 -21.66
N GLU A 56 -12.61 -2.95 -21.58
CA GLU A 56 -11.80 -3.65 -22.58
C GLU A 56 -12.62 -4.40 -23.65
N LYS A 57 -12.13 -4.37 -24.90
CA LYS A 57 -12.76 -5.06 -26.04
C LYS A 57 -12.26 -6.49 -26.29
N LYS A 58 -11.08 -6.86 -25.79
CA LYS A 58 -10.51 -8.21 -25.87
C LYS A 58 -9.54 -8.43 -24.71
N ILE A 59 -9.73 -9.51 -23.95
CA ILE A 59 -8.85 -9.88 -22.85
C ILE A 59 -8.01 -11.08 -23.26
N GLU A 60 -6.73 -10.85 -23.55
CA GLU A 60 -5.77 -11.94 -23.71
C GLU A 60 -5.32 -12.42 -22.33
N ARG A 61 -5.38 -13.73 -22.08
CA ARG A 61 -4.94 -14.39 -20.83
C ARG A 61 -5.69 -13.95 -19.55
N LEU A 62 -7.00 -14.12 -19.58
CA LEU A 62 -7.95 -13.81 -18.50
C LEU A 62 -7.54 -14.37 -17.11
N ALA A 63 -7.04 -15.61 -17.05
CA ALA A 63 -6.59 -16.24 -15.81
C ALA A 63 -5.45 -15.47 -15.12
N THR A 64 -4.46 -15.01 -15.88
CA THR A 64 -3.33 -14.23 -15.36
C THR A 64 -3.79 -12.87 -14.83
N TYR A 65 -4.74 -12.25 -15.53
CA TYR A 65 -5.32 -10.98 -15.10
C TYR A 65 -6.11 -11.13 -13.80
N ILE A 66 -7.00 -12.13 -13.72
CA ILE A 66 -7.76 -12.44 -12.51
C ILE A 66 -6.81 -12.68 -11.33
N SER A 67 -5.77 -13.51 -11.50
CA SER A 67 -4.77 -13.73 -10.46
C SER A 67 -4.08 -12.44 -10.01
N ARG A 68 -3.75 -11.54 -10.94
CA ARG A 68 -3.11 -10.25 -10.61
C ARG A 68 -4.05 -9.36 -9.80
N VAL A 69 -5.31 -9.23 -10.23
CA VAL A 69 -6.33 -8.42 -9.53
C VAL A 69 -6.57 -8.97 -8.13
N THR A 70 -6.76 -10.29 -7.99
CA THR A 70 -6.98 -10.94 -6.70
C THR A 70 -5.82 -10.71 -5.73
N ASN A 71 -4.57 -10.90 -6.18
CA ASN A 71 -3.40 -10.63 -5.33
C ASN A 71 -3.28 -9.14 -4.95
N GLY A 72 -3.59 -8.23 -5.87
CA GLY A 72 -3.59 -6.79 -5.60
C GLY A 72 -4.57 -6.40 -4.49
N VAL A 73 -5.82 -6.87 -4.59
CA VAL A 73 -6.87 -6.62 -3.58
C VAL A 73 -6.44 -7.13 -2.21
N ILE A 74 -5.93 -8.37 -2.12
CA ILE A 74 -5.45 -8.95 -0.86
C ILE A 74 -4.33 -8.10 -0.24
N ILE A 75 -3.34 -7.70 -1.03
CA ILE A 75 -2.23 -6.86 -0.57
C ILE A 75 -2.73 -5.50 -0.06
N ASP A 76 -3.69 -4.90 -0.75
CA ASP A 76 -4.26 -3.60 -0.36
C ASP A 76 -5.03 -3.69 0.96
N HIS A 77 -5.80 -4.76 1.17
CA HIS A 77 -6.47 -5.05 2.45
C HIS A 77 -5.47 -5.22 3.60
N ILE A 78 -4.43 -6.04 3.40
CA ILE A 78 -3.36 -6.24 4.41
C ILE A 78 -2.70 -4.89 4.75
N ARG A 79 -2.42 -4.05 3.75
CA ARG A 79 -1.85 -2.71 3.96
C ARG A 79 -2.79 -1.80 4.74
N LYS A 80 -4.10 -1.85 4.47
CA LYS A 80 -5.11 -1.05 5.18
C LYS A 80 -5.17 -1.44 6.66
N ILE A 81 -5.18 -2.73 6.96
CA ILE A 81 -5.18 -3.24 8.35
C ILE A 81 -3.92 -2.81 9.10
N ARG A 82 -2.74 -2.98 8.49
CA ARG A 82 -1.47 -2.55 9.10
C ARG A 82 -1.43 -1.04 9.35
N ARG A 83 -1.99 -0.22 8.43
CA ARG A 83 -2.13 1.23 8.65
C ARG A 83 -3.05 1.53 9.84
N HIS A 84 -4.19 0.86 9.92
CA HIS A 84 -5.14 1.05 11.01
C HIS A 84 -4.55 0.64 12.37
N GLN A 85 -3.86 -0.50 12.44
CA GLN A 85 -3.13 -0.94 13.63
C GLN A 85 -2.08 0.09 14.07
N ARG A 86 -1.27 0.62 13.14
CA ARG A 86 -0.30 1.67 13.46
C ARG A 86 -0.95 2.94 14.00
N LEU A 87 -2.10 3.35 13.46
CA LEU A 87 -2.85 4.51 13.97
C LEU A 87 -3.41 4.25 15.37
N ILE A 88 -3.90 3.04 15.65
CA ILE A 88 -4.35 2.66 16.99
C ILE A 88 -3.18 2.65 17.96
N GLU A 89 -2.03 2.10 17.58
CA GLU A 89 -0.80 2.13 18.39
C GLU A 89 -0.32 3.56 18.63
N GLN A 90 -0.37 4.42 17.61
CA GLN A 90 -0.04 5.83 17.74
C GLN A 90 -0.99 6.54 18.69
N LYS A 91 -2.31 6.38 18.54
CA LYS A 91 -3.31 6.92 19.48
C LYS A 91 -3.16 6.38 20.91
N LYS A 92 -2.83 5.09 21.06
CA LYS A 92 -2.51 4.47 22.36
C LYS A 92 -1.20 4.98 22.95
N ARG A 93 -0.28 5.50 22.13
CA ARG A 93 0.92 6.21 22.58
C ARG A 93 0.57 7.64 22.97
N GLU A 94 -0.20 8.36 22.15
CA GLU A 94 -0.72 9.72 22.45
C GLU A 94 -1.49 9.76 23.77
N HIS A 95 -2.31 8.75 24.08
CA HIS A 95 -3.07 8.68 25.33
C HIS A 95 -2.23 8.32 26.58
N ARG A 96 -0.96 7.90 26.41
CA ARG A 96 0.00 7.64 27.50
C ARG A 96 0.97 8.80 27.73
N VAL A 97 0.89 9.86 26.93
CA VAL A 97 1.83 10.99 26.94
C VAL A 97 1.23 12.13 27.75
N ALA A 98 1.24 12.00 29.08
CA ALA A 98 1.21 13.17 29.96
C ALA A 98 2.62 13.58 30.44
N ASP A 99 3.62 12.67 30.33
CA ASP A 99 5.01 12.90 30.75
C ASP A 99 6.08 12.72 29.64
N ALA A 100 5.72 12.31 28.41
CA ALA A 100 6.68 11.94 27.35
C ALA A 100 6.80 12.93 26.17
N ASP A 101 6.21 14.12 26.30
CA ASP A 101 6.00 15.06 25.18
C ASP A 101 7.28 15.80 24.75
N GLN A 102 8.22 16.03 25.68
CA GLN A 102 9.51 16.67 25.39
C GLN A 102 10.37 15.81 24.44
N ASN A 103 10.51 14.52 24.74
CA ASN A 103 11.34 13.57 23.98
C ASN A 103 10.83 13.32 22.55
N TYR A 104 9.53 13.47 22.29
CA TYR A 104 8.95 13.24 20.96
C TYR A 104 9.14 14.44 20.03
N SER A 105 9.07 15.65 20.59
CA SER A 105 9.41 16.90 19.89
C SER A 105 10.88 16.88 19.44
N ASP A 106 11.78 16.50 20.35
CA ASP A 106 13.23 16.47 20.08
C ASP A 106 13.57 15.46 18.98
N ARG A 107 12.95 14.28 19.01
CA ARG A 107 13.18 13.23 18.00
C ARG A 107 12.61 13.56 16.62
N ARG A 108 11.53 14.35 16.55
CA ARG A 108 11.01 14.87 15.27
C ARG A 108 11.97 15.89 14.67
N ALA A 109 12.48 16.82 15.49
CA ALA A 109 13.47 17.80 15.07
C ALA A 109 14.75 17.12 14.55
N GLU A 110 15.19 16.05 15.22
CA GLU A 110 16.33 15.23 14.79
C GLU A 110 16.12 14.58 13.42
N ILE A 111 14.95 13.97 13.20
CA ILE A 111 14.59 13.36 11.90
C ILE A 111 14.53 14.42 10.80
N ASP A 112 13.96 15.60 11.06
CA ASP A 112 13.87 16.68 10.09
C ASP A 112 15.25 17.24 9.74
N ALA A 113 16.13 17.43 10.72
CA ALA A 113 17.52 17.84 10.52
C ALA A 113 18.31 16.80 9.71
N ALA A 114 18.12 15.50 9.98
CA ALA A 114 18.75 14.42 9.23
C ALA A 114 18.24 14.35 7.78
N LEU A 115 16.93 14.52 7.55
CA LEU A 115 16.35 14.62 6.21
C LEU A 115 16.93 15.80 5.42
N ASP A 116 17.22 16.91 6.09
CA ASP A 116 17.80 18.10 5.47
C ASP A 116 19.26 17.94 5.02
N ARG A 117 19.93 16.87 5.46
CA ARG A 117 21.28 16.48 4.98
C ARG A 117 21.23 15.53 3.78
N ILE A 118 20.08 14.93 3.50
CA ILE A 118 19.89 14.06 2.33
C ILE A 118 19.69 14.91 1.06
N GLY A 119 20.26 14.45 -0.06
CA GLY A 119 20.08 15.06 -1.36
C GLY A 119 18.60 15.22 -1.77
N GLU A 120 18.27 16.38 -2.32
CA GLU A 120 16.89 16.88 -2.51
C GLU A 120 15.97 15.94 -3.31
N LYS A 121 16.51 15.27 -4.35
CA LYS A 121 15.76 14.28 -5.15
C LYS A 121 15.26 13.07 -4.35
N ARG A 122 15.85 12.78 -3.19
CA ARG A 122 15.48 11.67 -2.29
C ARG A 122 14.74 12.15 -1.04
N ARG A 123 14.94 13.39 -0.60
CA ARG A 123 14.28 13.97 0.58
C ARG A 123 12.76 14.01 0.45
N THR A 124 12.25 14.63 -0.62
CA THR A 124 10.81 14.83 -0.84
C THR A 124 9.99 13.53 -0.87
N PRO A 125 10.36 12.49 -1.67
CA PRO A 125 9.62 11.24 -1.65
C PRO A 125 9.71 10.50 -0.29
N VAL A 126 10.82 10.64 0.45
CA VAL A 126 10.94 10.07 1.80
C VAL A 126 10.03 10.79 2.79
N ARG A 127 9.94 12.13 2.75
CA ARG A 127 8.99 12.90 3.58
C ARG A 127 7.55 12.41 3.38
N PHE A 128 7.11 12.29 2.12
CA PHE A 128 5.77 11.76 1.84
C PHE A 128 5.58 10.32 2.33
N PHE A 129 6.61 9.48 2.23
CA PHE A 129 6.55 8.12 2.74
C PHE A 129 6.46 8.07 4.27
N LEU A 130 7.19 8.93 4.99
CA LEU A 130 7.11 9.04 6.46
C LEU A 130 5.75 9.59 6.93
N LEU A 131 5.09 10.40 6.11
CA LEU A 131 3.70 10.83 6.30
C LEU A 131 2.67 9.73 5.97
N GLY A 132 3.12 8.55 5.53
CA GLY A 132 2.28 7.37 5.32
C GLY A 132 1.71 7.22 3.91
N LEU A 133 2.14 8.02 2.94
CA LEU A 133 1.73 7.89 1.54
C LEU A 133 2.38 6.65 0.90
N THR A 134 1.65 6.01 -0.01
CA THR A 134 2.10 4.86 -0.80
C THR A 134 2.99 5.27 -1.95
N ILE A 135 3.78 4.33 -2.49
CA ILE A 135 4.61 4.56 -3.69
C ILE A 135 3.75 5.02 -4.88
N GLN A 136 2.52 4.53 -5.01
CA GLN A 136 1.61 4.94 -6.08
C GLN A 136 1.17 6.39 -5.91
N GLU A 137 0.71 6.79 -4.72
CA GLU A 137 0.31 8.17 -4.41
C GLU A 137 1.49 9.14 -4.59
N ILE A 138 2.68 8.78 -4.08
CA ILE A 138 3.89 9.58 -4.23
C ILE A 138 4.27 9.71 -5.71
N SER A 139 4.19 8.62 -6.47
CA SER A 139 4.51 8.65 -7.91
C SER A 139 3.55 9.54 -8.70
N GLY A 140 2.27 9.57 -8.31
CA GLY A 140 1.25 10.45 -8.89
C GLY A 140 1.52 11.92 -8.56
N ILE A 141 1.82 12.24 -7.30
CA ILE A 141 2.14 13.61 -6.85
C ILE A 141 3.40 14.14 -7.54
N LEU A 142 4.45 13.31 -7.58
CA LEU A 142 5.76 13.70 -8.13
C LEU A 142 5.86 13.54 -9.65
N LYS A 143 4.81 13.03 -10.31
CA LYS A 143 4.77 12.72 -11.76
C LYS A 143 5.95 11.85 -12.19
N TRP A 144 6.29 10.86 -11.37
CA TRP A 144 7.36 9.90 -11.64
C TRP A 144 6.77 8.52 -11.90
N SER A 145 7.56 7.62 -12.50
CA SER A 145 7.18 6.21 -12.56
C SER A 145 7.25 5.56 -11.18
N GLU A 146 6.40 4.58 -10.90
CA GLU A 146 6.46 3.82 -9.65
C GLU A 146 7.84 3.19 -9.38
N PRO A 147 8.55 2.59 -10.37
CA PRO A 147 9.89 2.06 -10.15
C PRO A 147 10.90 3.13 -9.73
N LYS A 148 10.87 4.31 -10.36
CA LYS A 148 11.74 5.44 -9.99
C LYS A 148 11.44 5.90 -8.56
N THR A 149 10.16 6.04 -8.24
CA THR A 149 9.69 6.47 -6.91
C THR A 149 10.11 5.48 -5.83
N ARG A 150 9.90 4.18 -6.05
CA ARG A 150 10.32 3.11 -5.15
C ARG A 150 11.83 3.15 -4.88
N ASN A 151 12.64 3.29 -5.94
CA ASN A 151 14.09 3.37 -5.82
C ASN A 151 14.54 4.59 -5.02
N LEU A 152 13.94 5.77 -5.26
CA LEU A 152 14.32 7.00 -4.55
C LEU A 152 13.88 6.99 -3.08
N VAL A 153 12.68 6.47 -2.78
CA VAL A 153 12.20 6.30 -1.39
C VAL A 153 13.14 5.39 -0.61
N TYR A 154 13.41 4.18 -1.11
CA TYR A 154 14.22 3.21 -0.35
C TYR A 154 15.69 3.62 -0.23
N ARG A 155 16.27 4.23 -1.27
CA ARG A 155 17.62 4.80 -1.17
C ARG A 155 17.65 5.95 -0.15
N GLY A 156 16.67 6.84 -0.19
CA GLY A 156 16.59 7.95 0.76
C GLY A 156 16.34 7.50 2.20
N LEU A 157 15.59 6.42 2.43
CA LEU A 157 15.46 5.81 3.77
C LEU A 157 16.77 5.20 4.26
N GLY A 158 17.57 4.62 3.36
CA GLY A 158 18.92 4.17 3.66
C GLY A 158 19.84 5.32 4.06
N ASP A 159 19.81 6.42 3.30
CA ASP A 159 20.56 7.64 3.61
C ASP A 159 20.14 8.22 4.97
N LEU A 160 18.83 8.33 5.23
CA LEU A 160 18.29 8.83 6.51
C LEU A 160 18.77 8.00 7.69
N LYS A 161 18.78 6.67 7.56
CA LYS A 161 19.27 5.76 8.59
C LYS A 161 20.75 6.00 8.89
N ASN A 162 21.55 6.28 7.86
CA ASN A 162 22.98 6.54 8.04
C ASN A 162 23.22 7.91 8.70
N GLU A 163 22.47 8.95 8.31
CA GLU A 163 22.56 10.27 8.94
C GLU A 163 22.23 10.24 10.43
N LEU A 164 21.16 9.52 10.82
CA LEU A 164 20.76 9.38 12.22
C LEU A 164 21.78 8.57 13.04
N LYS A 165 22.46 7.58 12.44
CA LYS A 165 23.53 6.84 13.10
C LYS A 165 24.76 7.72 13.34
N ASN A 166 25.17 8.45 12.32
CA ASN A 166 26.34 9.34 12.40
C ASN A 166 26.11 10.53 13.35
N ALA A 167 24.86 10.92 13.59
CA ALA A 167 24.51 11.94 14.57
C ALA A 167 24.70 11.40 16.00
N ASN A 168 24.16 10.21 16.30
CA ASN A 168 24.33 9.58 17.62
C ASN A 168 25.79 9.28 17.96
N GLU A 169 26.61 8.85 16.99
CA GLU A 169 28.04 8.57 17.22
C GLU A 169 28.86 9.83 17.56
N LYS A 170 28.36 11.04 17.27
CA LYS A 170 29.01 12.32 17.58
C LYS A 170 28.59 12.92 18.93
N ASP A 171 27.47 12.47 19.48
CA ASP A 171 26.98 12.93 20.78
C ASP A 171 27.59 12.09 21.94
N ASP A 172 28.23 10.96 21.63
CA ASP A 172 28.90 10.04 22.56
C ASP A 172 30.43 10.29 22.70
N GLU A 173 30.99 11.27 22.00
CA GLU A 173 32.42 11.70 22.01
C GLU A 173 32.62 13.04 22.74
#